data_AF-A0A9X1DC56-F1
#
_entry.id   AF-A0A9X1DC56-F1
#
_cell.length_a   1.000
_cell.length_b   1.000
_cell.length_c   1.000
_cell.angle_alpha   90.00
_cell.angle_beta   90.00
_cell.angle_gamma   90.00
#
_symmetry.space_group_name_H-M   'P 1'
#
loop_
_entity.id
_entity.type
_entity.pdbx_description
1 polymer ?
#
loop_
_entity_poly.entity_id
_entity_poly.type
_entity_poly.pdbx_seq_one_letter_code
_entity_poly.pdbx_strand_id
1 'polypeptide(L)'
;MWQLAILALASATSIGKDEITVDNEAFGKRRHLTCTWFTNFENSRFEQCYDATGRLFRDGNGASIRCTKEECKRLDAATRRAAGWRKPEPPWGTFTVQLVGRVSLFSHQKRYLGDATRTVLIEKVQSVRVPK
;
A
#
# COMPACT_ATOMS: atom_id res chain seq x y z
N MET A 1 -26.60 26.60 -48.35
CA MET A 1 -25.39 27.03 -47.61
C MET A 1 -25.45 26.40 -46.23
N TRP A 2 -24.47 25.55 -45.92
CA TRP A 2 -24.35 24.80 -44.66
C TRP A 2 -23.97 25.74 -43.50
N GLN A 3 -24.68 25.67 -42.38
CA GLN A 3 -24.20 26.17 -41.10
C GLN A 3 -23.86 24.98 -40.22
N LEU A 4 -22.55 24.73 -40.11
CA LEU A 4 -21.94 23.86 -39.11
C LEU A 4 -21.37 24.73 -37.99
N ALA A 5 -21.16 24.06 -36.85
CA ALA A 5 -20.38 24.45 -35.67
C ALA A 5 -21.22 25.08 -34.54
N ILE A 6 -21.05 24.72 -33.27
CA ILE A 6 -19.90 24.14 -32.56
C ILE A 6 -20.44 23.24 -31.43
N LEU A 7 -20.04 21.96 -31.41
CA LEU A 7 -20.15 21.10 -30.23
C LEU A 7 -19.01 21.48 -29.27
N ALA A 8 -19.32 22.28 -28.26
CA ALA A 8 -18.41 22.48 -27.14
C ALA A 8 -18.34 21.17 -26.34
N LEU A 9 -17.29 20.38 -26.56
CA LEU A 9 -16.92 19.30 -25.65
C LEU A 9 -16.48 19.93 -24.33
N ALA A 10 -17.42 20.01 -23.38
CA ALA A 10 -17.10 20.18 -21.98
C ALA A 10 -16.26 18.97 -21.55
N SER A 11 -14.94 19.14 -21.56
CA SER A 11 -14.01 18.18 -20.97
C SER A 11 -14.22 18.22 -19.46
N ALA A 12 -15.18 17.44 -18.97
CA ALA A 12 -15.33 17.15 -17.56
C ALA A 12 -14.14 16.26 -17.14
N THR A 13 -12.99 16.86 -16.89
CA THR A 13 -11.98 16.21 -16.05
C THR A 13 -12.61 16.06 -14.67
N SER A 14 -12.94 14.82 -14.29
CA SER A 14 -13.34 14.49 -12.93
C SER A 14 -12.16 14.71 -12.00
N ILE A 15 -11.90 15.95 -11.61
CA ILE A 15 -11.01 16.30 -10.52
C ILE A 15 -11.81 16.04 -9.24
N GLY A 16 -11.46 14.97 -8.52
CA GLY A 16 -11.90 14.76 -7.14
C GLY A 16 -12.66 13.46 -6.89
N LYS A 17 -11.93 12.35 -6.75
CA LYS A 17 -12.36 11.18 -5.93
C LYS A 17 -11.20 10.23 -5.56
N ASP A 18 -9.98 10.73 -5.59
CA ASP A 18 -8.78 9.91 -5.37
C ASP A 18 -8.23 10.00 -3.96
N GLU A 19 -8.75 10.87 -3.09
CA GLU A 19 -8.38 10.93 -1.68
C GLU A 19 -9.48 10.30 -0.82
N ILE A 20 -9.07 9.53 0.18
CA ILE A 20 -9.99 8.97 1.18
C ILE A 20 -9.42 9.17 2.58
N THR A 21 -10.29 9.24 3.57
CA THR A 21 -9.89 9.27 4.99
C THR A 21 -10.31 7.97 5.67
N VAL A 22 -9.37 7.33 6.37
CA VAL A 22 -9.61 6.11 7.16
C VAL A 22 -8.99 6.30 8.54
N ASP A 23 -9.79 6.15 9.60
CA ASP A 23 -9.45 6.42 11.00
C ASP A 23 -8.60 7.70 11.19
N ASN A 24 -9.13 8.84 10.70
CA ASN A 24 -8.50 10.16 10.76
C ASN A 24 -7.16 10.32 10.01
N GLU A 25 -6.80 9.36 9.15
CA GLU A 25 -5.62 9.45 8.28
C GLU A 25 -6.06 9.62 6.83
N ALA A 26 -5.51 10.64 6.15
CA ALA A 26 -5.80 10.94 4.76
C ALA A 26 -4.86 10.15 3.83
N PHE A 27 -5.43 9.48 2.85
CA PHE A 27 -4.75 8.61 1.89
C PHE A 27 -4.93 9.14 0.48
N GLY A 28 -3.83 9.21 -0.28
CA GLY A 28 -3.88 9.67 -1.66
C GLY A 28 -4.49 8.65 -2.62
N LYS A 29 -4.25 8.88 -3.92
CA LYS A 29 -4.77 8.05 -5.01
C LYS A 29 -4.42 6.57 -4.85
N ARG A 30 -5.31 5.72 -5.36
CA ARG A 30 -5.11 4.27 -5.48
C ARG A 30 -3.98 3.96 -6.46
N ARG A 31 -3.08 3.05 -6.09
CA ARG A 31 -1.92 2.67 -6.90
C ARG A 31 -1.63 1.18 -6.82
N HIS A 32 -0.97 0.66 -7.85
CA HIS A 32 -0.27 -0.61 -7.77
C HIS A 32 1.10 -0.39 -7.12
N LEU A 33 1.36 -1.11 -6.04
CA LEU A 33 2.56 -0.99 -5.24
C LEU A 33 3.33 -2.32 -5.24
N THR A 34 4.65 -2.22 -5.34
CA THR A 34 5.56 -3.31 -4.97
C THR A 34 6.32 -2.87 -3.73
N CYS A 35 6.14 -3.59 -2.63
CA CYS A 35 6.73 -3.26 -1.34
C CYS A 35 7.67 -4.34 -0.83
N THR A 36 8.76 -3.93 -0.21
CA THR A 36 9.59 -4.78 0.66
C THR A 36 9.01 -4.69 2.06
N TRP A 37 8.51 -5.82 2.56
CA TRP A 37 7.87 -5.94 3.86
C TRP A 37 8.78 -6.74 4.79
N PHE A 38 9.11 -6.15 5.94
CA PHE A 38 9.74 -6.87 7.04
C PHE A 38 8.70 -7.18 8.11
N THR A 39 8.68 -8.41 8.60
CA THR A 39 7.82 -8.85 9.70
C THR A 39 8.57 -9.77 10.66
N ASN A 40 8.38 -9.57 11.95
CA ASN A 40 8.75 -10.48 13.02
C ASN A 40 7.69 -10.40 14.15
N PHE A 41 8.00 -10.93 15.34
CA PHE A 41 7.07 -10.89 16.47
C PHE A 41 6.75 -9.47 16.98
N GLU A 42 7.71 -8.55 16.90
CA GLU A 42 7.62 -7.21 17.53
C GLU A 42 7.39 -6.08 16.51
N ASN A 43 7.59 -6.35 15.23
CA ASN A 43 7.70 -5.33 14.20
C ASN A 43 7.17 -5.85 12.86
N SER A 44 6.28 -5.08 12.23
CA SER A 44 5.78 -5.36 10.90
C SER A 44 5.58 -4.06 10.14
N ARG A 45 6.39 -3.85 9.09
CA ARG A 45 6.36 -2.61 8.31
C ARG A 45 6.88 -2.78 6.89
N PHE A 46 6.36 -1.98 5.96
CA PHE A 46 6.99 -1.82 4.67
C PHE A 46 8.25 -0.98 4.81
N GLU A 47 9.40 -1.57 4.56
CA GLU A 47 10.68 -0.85 4.56
C GLU A 47 10.78 0.06 3.35
N GLN A 48 10.29 -0.42 2.21
CA GLN A 48 10.22 0.35 0.98
C GLN A 48 9.00 -0.03 0.15
N CYS A 49 8.35 0.96 -0.48
CA CYS A 49 7.37 0.74 -1.55
C CYS A 49 7.76 1.49 -2.82
N TYR A 50 7.41 0.90 -3.95
CA TYR A 50 7.60 1.42 -5.29
C TYR A 50 6.28 1.42 -6.05
N ASP A 51 6.07 2.43 -6.89
CA ASP A 51 5.04 2.42 -7.92
C ASP A 51 5.67 2.76 -9.28
N ALA A 52 4.84 3.00 -10.31
CA ALA A 52 5.31 3.37 -11.64
C ALA A 52 6.13 4.68 -11.68
N THR A 53 6.03 5.53 -10.66
CA THR A 53 6.78 6.78 -10.53
C THR A 53 8.10 6.61 -9.76
N GLY A 54 8.34 5.41 -9.21
CA GLY A 54 9.57 5.06 -8.50
C GLY A 54 9.35 4.89 -7.00
N ARG A 55 10.38 5.25 -6.24
CA ARG A 55 10.48 5.01 -4.79
C ARG A 55 9.59 5.98 -4.01
N LEU A 56 8.75 5.45 -3.10
CA LEU A 56 7.75 6.26 -2.38
C LEU A 56 8.23 6.85 -1.06
N PHE A 57 9.28 6.30 -0.46
CA PHE A 57 9.77 6.71 0.86
C PHE A 57 11.24 7.11 0.77
N ARG A 58 11.60 8.16 1.51
CA ARG A 58 13.00 8.55 1.72
C ARG A 58 13.64 7.64 2.78
N ASP A 59 14.96 7.52 2.71
CA ASP A 59 15.76 6.50 3.39
C ASP A 59 15.40 6.28 4.86
N GLY A 60 15.02 5.03 5.19
CA GLY A 60 14.81 4.55 6.57
C GLY A 60 13.45 4.81 7.20
N ASN A 61 12.58 5.60 6.55
CA ASN A 61 11.30 5.98 7.15
C ASN A 61 10.20 4.93 7.04
N GLY A 62 10.16 4.16 5.93
CA GLY A 62 9.21 3.07 5.69
C GLY A 62 7.74 3.48 5.73
N ALA A 63 6.84 2.49 5.83
CA ALA A 63 5.43 2.67 6.11
C ALA A 63 4.83 1.58 7.02
N SER A 64 3.98 1.99 7.96
CA SER A 64 3.11 1.13 8.76
C SER A 64 2.06 0.51 7.84
N ILE A 65 1.55 -0.65 8.24
CA ILE A 65 0.62 -1.42 7.44
C ILE A 65 -0.78 -1.23 7.98
N ARG A 66 -1.71 -0.87 7.10
CA ARG A 66 -3.14 -0.86 7.40
C ARG A 66 -3.87 -1.73 6.38
N CYS A 67 -4.76 -2.59 6.84
CA CYS A 67 -5.57 -3.46 5.98
C CYS A 67 -6.91 -3.77 6.66
N THR A 68 -7.91 -4.15 5.87
CA THR A 68 -9.12 -4.77 6.42
C THR A 68 -8.78 -6.15 6.99
N LYS A 69 -9.64 -6.69 7.86
CA LYS A 69 -9.44 -8.02 8.45
C LYS A 69 -9.24 -9.09 7.38
N GLU A 70 -9.99 -9.04 6.29
CA GLU A 70 -9.88 -9.97 5.16
C GLU A 70 -8.55 -9.82 4.41
N GLU A 71 -8.12 -8.59 4.11
CA GLU A 71 -6.85 -8.37 3.39
C GLU A 71 -5.63 -8.69 4.26
N CYS A 72 -5.67 -8.41 5.57
CA CYS A 72 -4.61 -8.85 6.48
C CYS A 72 -4.51 -10.38 6.53
N LYS A 73 -5.65 -11.09 6.56
CA LYS A 73 -5.67 -12.57 6.48
C LYS A 73 -5.11 -13.08 5.16
N ARG A 74 -5.43 -12.41 4.04
CA ARG A 74 -4.88 -12.75 2.71
C ARG A 74 -3.37 -12.55 2.67
N LEU A 75 -2.86 -11.46 3.23
CA LEU A 75 -1.43 -11.18 3.34
C LEU A 75 -0.72 -12.28 4.15
N ASP A 76 -1.22 -12.61 5.35
CA ASP A 76 -0.66 -13.67 6.19
C ASP A 76 -0.67 -15.03 5.46
N ALA A 77 -1.81 -15.44 4.90
CA ALA A 77 -1.92 -16.71 4.20
C ALA A 77 -1.01 -16.81 2.97
N ALA A 78 -0.88 -15.73 2.19
CA ALA A 78 0.03 -15.68 1.04
C ALA A 78 1.50 -15.78 1.46
N THR A 79 1.84 -15.13 2.58
CA THR A 79 3.20 -15.15 3.15
C THR A 79 3.57 -16.52 3.67
N ARG A 80 2.66 -17.18 4.40
CA ARG A 80 2.82 -18.56 4.85
C ARG A 80 3.10 -19.50 3.69
N ARG A 81 2.32 -19.38 2.60
CA ARG A 81 2.54 -20.18 1.38
C ARG A 81 3.90 -19.89 0.74
N ALA A 82 4.27 -18.62 0.60
CA ALA A 82 5.53 -18.23 -0.02
C ALA A 82 6.76 -18.71 0.76
N ALA A 83 6.70 -18.71 2.08
CA ALA A 83 7.79 -19.14 2.96
C ALA A 83 7.75 -20.64 3.33
N GLY A 84 6.73 -21.40 2.90
CA GLY A 84 6.50 -22.76 3.39
C GLY A 84 6.24 -22.83 4.90
N TRP A 85 5.70 -21.76 5.49
CA TRP A 85 5.54 -21.60 6.94
C TRP A 85 4.34 -22.40 7.47
N ARG A 86 4.61 -23.36 8.37
CA ARG A 86 3.58 -24.26 8.94
C ARG A 86 3.29 -24.00 10.42
N LYS A 87 4.12 -23.19 11.08
CA LYS A 87 4.01 -22.94 12.52
C LYS A 87 2.83 -21.99 12.81
N PRO A 88 2.19 -22.05 13.99
CA PRO A 88 1.02 -21.22 14.30
C PRO A 88 1.35 -19.72 14.35
N GLU A 89 2.54 -19.34 14.80
CA GLU A 89 2.98 -17.95 14.84
C GLU A 89 3.03 -17.30 13.45
N PRO A 90 2.85 -15.97 13.36
CA PRO A 90 3.01 -15.24 12.10
C PRO A 90 4.40 -15.49 11.46
N PRO A 91 4.50 -15.56 10.13
CA PRO A 91 5.79 -15.69 9.45
C PRO A 91 6.73 -14.53 9.78
N TRP A 92 8.02 -14.85 9.90
CA TRP A 92 9.08 -13.86 10.10
C TRP A 92 9.99 -13.78 8.88
N GLY A 93 10.56 -12.60 8.66
CA GLY A 93 11.52 -12.33 7.60
C GLY A 93 11.11 -11.17 6.72
N THR A 94 11.76 -11.09 5.56
CA THR A 94 11.52 -10.08 4.54
C THR A 94 10.77 -10.71 3.37
N PHE A 95 9.81 -9.98 2.81
CA PHE A 95 8.96 -10.41 1.70
C PHE A 95 8.83 -9.30 0.67
N THR A 96 8.75 -9.67 -0.62
CA THR A 96 8.24 -8.76 -1.64
C THR A 96 6.75 -8.95 -1.78
N VAL A 97 5.99 -7.88 -1.61
CA VAL A 97 4.52 -7.87 -1.69
C VAL A 97 4.11 -7.00 -2.87
N GLN A 98 3.34 -7.57 -3.80
CA GLN A 98 2.60 -6.78 -4.80
C GLN A 98 1.17 -6.59 -4.33
N LEU A 99 0.70 -5.35 -4.36
CA LEU A 99 -0.62 -5.01 -3.84
C LEU A 99 -1.23 -3.81 -4.57
N VAL A 100 -2.53 -3.66 -4.43
CA VAL A 100 -3.23 -2.40 -4.72
C VAL A 100 -3.51 -1.71 -3.39
N GLY A 101 -3.14 -0.45 -3.29
CA GLY A 101 -3.26 0.30 -2.05
C GLY A 101 -3.09 1.80 -2.21
N ARG A 102 -3.03 2.49 -1.08
CA ARG A 102 -2.85 3.94 -0.99
C ARG A 102 -1.80 4.26 0.06
N VAL A 103 -1.11 5.38 -0.12
CA VAL A 103 -0.12 5.90 0.85
C VAL A 103 -0.71 7.12 1.54
N SER A 104 -0.48 7.24 2.85
CA SER A 104 -0.92 8.42 3.59
C SER A 104 -0.22 9.70 3.11
N LEU A 105 -1.01 10.76 2.98
CA LEU A 105 -0.57 12.05 2.44
C LEU A 105 0.37 12.79 3.38
N PHE A 106 0.19 12.60 4.68
CA PHE A 106 0.99 13.23 5.72
C PHE A 106 1.85 12.21 6.44
N SER A 107 3.06 12.62 6.82
CA SER A 107 3.87 11.82 7.72
C SER A 107 3.40 11.97 9.16
N HIS A 108 3.58 10.93 9.96
CA HIS A 108 3.31 10.95 11.40
C HIS A 108 4.54 10.51 12.20
N GLN A 109 4.52 10.78 13.50
CA GLN A 109 5.52 10.24 14.41
C GLN A 109 5.32 8.74 14.59
N LYS A 110 6.42 8.02 14.83
CA LYS A 110 6.39 6.60 15.21
C LYS A 110 5.85 6.51 16.64
N ARG A 111 4.81 5.71 16.88
CA ARG A 111 4.19 5.59 18.21
C ARG A 111 4.57 4.28 18.89
N TYR A 112 4.71 3.21 18.13
CA TYR A 112 5.01 1.88 18.62
C TYR A 112 6.22 1.25 17.91
N LEU A 113 6.75 0.16 18.48
CA LEU A 113 7.71 -0.69 17.79
C LEU A 113 7.05 -1.23 16.51
N GLY A 114 7.75 -1.05 15.40
CA GLY A 114 7.27 -1.37 14.06
C GLY A 114 6.47 -0.28 13.36
N ASP A 115 6.18 0.84 14.02
CA ASP A 115 5.66 2.00 13.30
C ASP A 115 6.73 2.63 12.39
N ALA A 116 6.23 3.15 11.28
CA ALA A 116 6.96 3.99 10.35
C ALA A 116 6.42 5.42 10.41
N THR A 117 6.95 6.30 9.56
CA THR A 117 6.45 7.69 9.49
C THR A 117 5.35 7.90 8.45
N ARG A 118 4.91 6.84 7.77
CA ARG A 118 3.86 6.83 6.75
C ARG A 118 3.00 5.58 6.97
N THR A 119 1.84 5.53 6.33
CA THR A 119 0.99 4.34 6.31
C THR A 119 0.69 3.93 4.88
N VAL A 120 0.73 2.63 4.62
CA VAL A 120 0.18 2.02 3.41
C VAL A 120 -1.11 1.32 3.77
N LEU A 121 -2.22 1.80 3.20
CA LEU A 121 -3.49 1.10 3.23
C LEU A 121 -3.52 0.07 2.09
N ILE A 122 -3.55 -1.21 2.46
CA ILE A 122 -3.72 -2.34 1.54
C ILE A 122 -5.21 -2.50 1.27
N GLU A 123 -5.59 -2.30 0.01
CA GLU A 123 -6.96 -2.55 -0.46
C GLU A 123 -7.09 -3.93 -1.12
N LYS A 124 -5.99 -4.45 -1.69
CA LYS A 124 -5.96 -5.78 -2.29
C LYS A 124 -4.53 -6.33 -2.34
N VAL A 125 -4.30 -7.48 -1.73
CA VAL A 125 -3.07 -8.26 -1.93
C VAL A 125 -3.10 -8.95 -3.30
N GLN A 126 -2.04 -8.78 -4.11
CA GLN A 126 -1.92 -9.43 -5.42
C GLN A 126 -0.98 -10.64 -5.36
N SER A 127 0.21 -10.48 -4.78
CA SER A 127 1.17 -11.57 -4.62
C SER A 127 2.14 -11.31 -3.45
N VAL A 128 2.71 -12.38 -2.92
CA VAL A 128 3.79 -12.35 -1.92
C VAL A 128 4.86 -13.34 -2.35
N ARG A 129 6.13 -12.96 -2.26
CA ARG A 129 7.28 -13.83 -2.54
C ARG A 129 8.42 -13.57 -1.55
N VAL A 130 9.23 -14.59 -1.31
CA VAL A 130 10.50 -14.44 -0.58
C VAL A 130 11.51 -13.73 -1.50
N PRO A 131 12.32 -12.77 -1.00
CA PRO A 131 13.43 -12.19 -1.74
C PRO A 131 14.37 -13.29 -2.23
N LYS A 132 14.91 -13.12 -3.44
CA LYS A 132 15.99 -14.00 -3.94
C LYS A 132 17.31 -13.63 -3.31
#